data_AF-A0AAN1JKL0-F1
#
_entry.id   AF-A0AAN1JKL0-F1
#
_cell.length_a   1.000
_cell.length_b   1.000
_cell.length_c   1.000
_cell.angle_alpha   90.00
_cell.angle_beta   90.00
_cell.angle_gamma   90.00
#
_symmetry.space_group_name_H-M   'P 1'
#
loop_
_entity.id
_entity.type
_entity.pdbx_description
1 polymer ?
#
loop_
_entity_poly.entity_id
_entity_poly.type
_entity_poly.pdbx_seq_one_letter_code
_entity_poly.pdbx_strand_id
1 'polypeptide(L)'
;MEIVEVSIEFPSGMVITDHATYFPDIGQIQPSERLLFLLRHLGESEAPPTVTVLLGGTAVRADLRIDGNFEVDANEMKSAVQPPTFSQWLFGHDWTKDQRQQFGRLCHSFTVVSLVGAAGILHSAKTWTASELLSEAALIFAVVVTFLLGMNSMNGD
;
A
#
# COMPACT_ATOMS: atom_id res chain seq x y z
N MET A 1 2.46 0.45 23.93
CA MET A 1 1.50 1.55 23.78
C MET A 1 2.10 2.54 22.80
N GLU A 2 1.32 2.94 21.80
CA GLU A 2 1.77 3.83 20.73
C GLU A 2 0.75 4.96 20.54
N ILE A 3 1.21 6.16 20.20
CA ILE A 3 0.32 7.26 19.85
C ILE A 3 0.01 7.14 18.36
N VAL A 4 -1.27 7.05 18.03
CA VAL A 4 -1.77 6.92 16.66
C VAL A 4 -2.64 8.10 16.31
N GLU A 5 -2.64 8.48 15.04
CA GLU A 5 -3.55 9.50 14.51
C GLU A 5 -4.89 8.86 14.15
N VAL A 6 -5.97 9.50 14.58
CA VAL A 6 -7.35 9.07 14.32
C VAL A 6 -8.04 10.16 13.52
N SER A 7 -8.62 9.77 12.39
CA SER A 7 -9.43 10.62 11.53
C SER A 7 -10.87 10.11 11.53
N ILE A 8 -11.80 11.00 11.88
CA ILE A 8 -13.22 10.72 11.99
C ILE A 8 -13.96 11.56 10.97
N GLU A 9 -14.57 10.89 10.00
CA GLU A 9 -15.33 11.52 8.93
C GLU A 9 -16.82 11.33 9.15
N PHE A 10 -17.55 12.43 9.25
CA PHE A 10 -18.99 12.45 9.37
C PHE A 10 -19.66 12.55 8.00
N PRO A 11 -20.86 11.96 7.80
CA PRO A 11 -21.60 12.08 6.55
C PRO A 11 -21.98 13.53 6.17
N SER A 12 -21.96 14.45 7.13
CA SER A 12 -22.14 15.89 6.92
C SER A 12 -20.96 16.56 6.17
N GLY A 13 -19.85 15.83 5.98
CA GLY A 13 -18.60 16.35 5.41
C GLY A 13 -17.65 16.95 6.46
N MET A 14 -18.00 16.86 7.75
CA MET A 14 -17.10 17.26 8.83
C MET A 14 -16.04 16.18 9.08
N VAL A 15 -14.78 16.59 9.18
CA VAL A 15 -13.65 15.72 9.52
C VAL A 15 -12.99 16.21 10.81
N ILE A 16 -12.84 15.31 11.77
CA ILE A 16 -12.15 15.56 13.03
C ILE A 16 -10.91 14.67 13.08
N THR A 17 -9.74 15.30 13.21
CA THR A 17 -8.45 14.61 13.36
C THR A 17 -7.91 14.87 14.76
N ASP A 18 -7.53 13.81 15.46
CA ASP A 18 -6.91 13.88 16.79
C ASP A 18 -5.94 12.71 17.00
N HIS A 19 -5.23 12.69 18.13
CA HIS A 19 -4.36 11.60 18.53
C HIS A 19 -5.01 10.71 19.60
N ALA A 20 -4.78 9.41 19.49
CA ALA A 20 -5.27 8.40 20.43
C ALA A 20 -4.16 7.46 20.88
N THR A 21 -4.39 6.74 21.98
CA THR A 21 -3.45 5.74 22.48
C THR A 21 -3.86 4.35 22.01
N TYR A 22 -2.96 3.68 21.30
CA TYR A 22 -3.14 2.32 20.83
C TYR A 22 -2.52 1.30 21.79
N PHE A 23 -3.30 0.27 22.13
CA PHE A 23 -2.92 -0.85 22.97
C PHE A 23 -2.81 -2.13 22.13
N PRO A 24 -1.62 -2.49 21.64
CA PRO A 24 -1.43 -3.62 20.73
C PRO A 24 -1.78 -4.98 21.36
N ASP A 25 -1.63 -5.11 22.68
CA ASP A 25 -1.90 -6.37 23.41
C ASP A 25 -3.38 -6.77 23.39
N ILE A 26 -4.28 -5.79 23.23
CA ILE A 26 -5.73 -5.97 23.26
C ILE A 26 -6.43 -5.48 21.98
N GLY A 27 -5.69 -4.91 21.01
CA GLY A 27 -6.23 -4.41 19.75
C GLY A 27 -7.17 -3.21 19.89
N GLN A 28 -7.04 -2.44 20.98
CA GLN A 28 -7.94 -1.33 21.29
C GLN A 28 -7.26 0.02 21.15
N ILE A 29 -8.05 1.00 20.70
CA ILE A 29 -7.65 2.40 20.64
C ILE A 29 -8.48 3.18 21.64
N GLN A 30 -7.78 3.86 22.53
CA GLN A 30 -8.36 4.75 23.51
C GLN A 30 -8.24 6.20 23.03
N PRO A 31 -9.34 6.84 22.61
CA PRO A 31 -9.33 8.23 22.21
C PRO A 31 -9.11 9.17 23.40
N SER A 32 -8.80 10.43 23.11
CA SER A 32 -8.77 11.48 24.13
C SER A 32 -10.16 11.70 24.74
N GLU A 33 -10.23 12.05 26.03
CA GLU A 33 -11.50 12.38 26.71
C GLU A 33 -12.25 13.54 26.01
N ARG A 34 -11.49 14.47 25.40
CA ARG A 34 -12.05 15.56 24.59
C ARG A 34 -12.72 15.04 23.33
N LEU A 35 -12.05 14.15 22.59
CA LEU A 35 -12.61 13.55 21.39
C LEU A 35 -13.86 12.75 21.72
N LEU A 36 -13.81 11.96 22.80
CA LEU A 36 -14.93 11.16 23.26
C LEU A 36 -16.15 12.02 23.67
N PHE A 37 -15.91 13.17 24.31
CA PHE A 37 -16.96 14.14 24.59
C PHE A 37 -17.62 14.70 23.31
N LEU A 38 -16.80 15.07 22.31
CA LEU A 38 -17.31 15.56 21.04
C LEU A 38 -18.12 14.51 20.28
N LEU A 39 -17.62 13.27 20.23
CA LEU A 39 -18.31 12.16 19.55
C LEU A 39 -19.65 11.83 20.19
N ARG A 40 -19.74 11.87 21.53
CA ARG A 40 -21.02 11.67 22.22
C ARG A 40 -22.04 12.74 21.86
N HIS A 41 -21.62 14.00 21.83
CA HIS A 41 -22.52 15.09 21.50
C HIS A 41 -22.95 15.06 20.03
N LEU A 42 -22.02 14.77 19.12
CA LEU A 42 -22.31 14.67 17.69
C LEU A 42 -23.13 13.42 17.35
N GLY A 43 -23.00 12.34 18.12
CA GLY A 43 -23.82 11.14 17.98
C GLY A 43 -25.31 11.37 18.29
N GLU A 44 -25.68 12.46 18.96
CA GLU A 44 -27.08 12.84 19.18
C GLU A 44 -27.71 13.52 17.96
N SER A 45 -26.90 14.16 17.12
CA SER A 45 -27.36 14.98 15.99
C SER A 45 -27.01 14.43 14.62
N GLU A 46 -25.94 13.63 14.51
CA GLU A 46 -25.39 13.16 13.25
C GLU A 46 -25.50 11.65 13.06
N ALA A 47 -25.48 11.23 11.80
CA ALA A 47 -25.40 9.82 11.44
C ALA A 47 -24.01 9.24 11.82
N PRO A 48 -23.91 7.90 12.02
CA PRO A 48 -22.67 7.26 12.46
C PRO A 48 -21.46 7.64 11.58
N PRO A 49 -20.36 8.15 12.17
CA PRO A 49 -19.17 8.51 11.42
C PRO A 49 -18.34 7.30 11.01
N THR A 50 -17.48 7.47 10.00
CA THR A 50 -16.44 6.51 9.65
C THR A 50 -15.16 6.88 10.37
N VAL A 51 -14.58 5.93 11.13
CA VAL A 51 -13.34 6.15 11.87
C VAL A 51 -12.21 5.40 11.23
N THR A 52 -11.13 6.13 10.95
CA THR A 52 -9.91 5.63 10.33
C THR A 52 -8.74 5.95 11.22
N VAL A 53 -7.80 5.01 11.35
CA VAL A 53 -6.66 5.11 12.25
C VAL A 53 -5.39 4.85 11.46
N LEU A 54 -4.43 5.75 11.58
CA LEU A 54 -3.12 5.60 10.96
C LEU A 54 -2.20 4.79 11.88
N LEU A 55 -1.97 3.53 11.50
CA LEU A 55 -1.04 2.60 12.15
C LEU A 55 0.16 2.39 11.23
N GLY A 56 1.34 2.89 11.63
CA GLY A 56 2.59 2.68 10.87
C GLY A 56 2.55 3.19 9.41
N GLY A 57 1.75 4.23 9.14
CA GLY A 57 1.55 4.78 7.79
C GLY A 57 0.39 4.16 7.00
N THR A 58 -0.30 3.17 7.56
CA THR A 58 -1.48 2.54 6.93
C THR A 58 -2.76 2.98 7.63
N ALA A 59 -3.72 3.45 6.84
CA ALA A 59 -5.07 3.78 7.31
C ALA A 59 -5.89 2.50 7.48
N VAL A 60 -6.28 2.20 8.71
CA VAL A 60 -7.10 1.02 9.08
C VAL A 60 -8.44 1.51 9.60
N ARG A 61 -9.53 0.85 9.23
CA ARG A 61 -10.85 1.22 9.72
C ARG A 61 -11.02 0.70 11.15
N ALA A 62 -11.55 1.55 12.03
CA ALA A 62 -11.84 1.17 13.40
C ALA A 62 -13.34 1.31 13.66
N ASP A 63 -13.92 0.31 14.31
CA ASP A 63 -15.33 0.32 14.66
C ASP A 63 -15.53 0.87 16.07
N LEU A 64 -16.53 1.74 16.23
CA LEU A 64 -16.88 2.32 17.52
C LEU A 64 -17.57 1.27 18.38
N ARG A 65 -17.02 1.01 19.55
CA ARG A 65 -17.57 0.09 20.54
C ARG A 65 -18.47 0.85 21.52
N ILE A 66 -19.41 0.12 22.13
CA ILE A 66 -20.46 0.68 23.01
C ILE A 66 -19.87 1.38 24.26
N ASP A 67 -18.64 1.03 24.63
CA ASP A 67 -17.88 1.63 25.74
C ASP A 67 -17.19 2.96 25.37
N GLY A 68 -17.24 3.37 24.09
CA GLY A 68 -16.59 4.57 23.58
C GLY A 68 -15.14 4.36 23.16
N ASN A 69 -14.62 3.13 23.23
CA ASN A 69 -13.34 2.77 22.64
C ASN A 69 -13.51 2.36 21.17
N PHE A 70 -12.42 2.37 20.42
CA PHE A 70 -12.42 1.84 19.06
C PHE A 70 -11.73 0.48 19.01
N GLU A 71 -12.36 -0.47 18.34
CA GLU A 71 -11.81 -1.80 18.07
C GLU A 71 -11.32 -1.84 16.63
N VAL A 72 -10.07 -2.28 16.43
CA VAL A 72 -9.49 -2.45 15.10
C VAL A 72 -9.68 -3.90 14.69
N ASP A 73 -10.23 -4.15 13.49
CA ASP A 73 -10.35 -5.53 12.99
C ASP A 73 -8.95 -6.13 12.81
N ALA A 74 -8.65 -7.16 13.61
CA ALA A 74 -7.37 -7.86 13.62
C ALA A 74 -7.01 -8.48 12.24
N ASN A 75 -8.00 -8.69 11.36
CA ASN A 75 -7.77 -9.18 10.00
C ASN A 75 -7.25 -8.08 9.04
N GLU A 76 -7.70 -6.83 9.19
CA GLU A 76 -7.14 -5.70 8.44
C GLU A 76 -5.72 -5.39 8.94
N MET A 77 -5.48 -5.55 10.24
CA MET A 77 -4.17 -5.35 10.86
C MET A 77 -3.11 -6.33 10.34
N LYS A 78 -3.47 -7.60 10.08
CA LYS A 78 -2.56 -8.59 9.48
C LYS A 78 -2.20 -8.27 8.02
N SER A 79 -3.05 -7.54 7.31
CA SER A 79 -2.75 -7.08 5.94
C SER A 79 -1.84 -5.85 5.96
N ALA A 80 -1.98 -4.98 6.97
CA ALA A 80 -1.14 -3.80 7.15
C ALA A 80 0.30 -4.11 7.61
N VAL A 81 0.52 -5.24 8.31
CA VAL A 81 1.84 -5.63 8.88
C VAL A 81 2.54 -6.69 8.01
N GLN A 82 2.16 -6.85 6.74
CA GLN A 82 3.01 -7.64 5.84
C GLN A 82 4.27 -6.83 5.53
N PRO A 83 5.48 -7.35 5.83
CA PRO A 83 6.70 -6.66 5.47
C PRO A 83 6.68 -6.43 3.96
N PRO A 84 7.00 -5.21 3.50
CA PRO A 84 6.92 -4.88 2.09
C PRO A 84 7.75 -5.90 1.31
N THR A 85 7.14 -6.49 0.28
CA THR A 85 7.90 -7.36 -0.63
C THR A 85 9.05 -6.55 -1.23
N PHE A 86 10.15 -7.18 -1.65
CA PHE A 86 11.30 -6.47 -2.24
C PHE A 86 10.90 -5.53 -3.39
N SER A 87 9.82 -5.86 -4.11
CA SER A 87 9.16 -5.00 -5.11
C SER A 87 8.45 -3.77 -4.51
N GLN A 88 7.81 -3.88 -3.35
CA GLN A 88 7.22 -2.75 -2.63
C GLN A 88 8.28 -1.86 -1.98
N TRP A 89 9.39 -2.43 -1.49
CA TRP A 89 10.48 -1.64 -0.89
C TRP A 89 11.20 -0.72 -1.90
N LEU A 90 11.38 -1.18 -3.15
CA LEU A 90 12.01 -0.37 -4.21
C LEU A 90 11.04 0.59 -4.91
N PHE A 91 9.73 0.29 -4.94
CA PHE A 91 8.78 0.96 -5.84
C PHE A 91 7.44 1.35 -5.19
N GLY A 92 7.28 1.20 -3.88
CA GLY A 92 6.00 1.34 -3.19
C GLY A 92 6.06 2.19 -1.94
N HIS A 93 5.99 3.51 -2.10
CA HIS A 93 5.10 4.35 -1.29
C HIS A 93 4.85 5.68 -2.02
N ASP A 94 3.58 6.11 -2.06
CA ASP A 94 3.09 7.45 -2.42
C ASP A 94 3.36 7.95 -3.85
N TRP A 95 3.34 7.06 -4.84
CA TRP A 95 3.33 7.51 -6.23
C TRP A 95 1.94 7.95 -6.67
N THR A 96 1.86 9.15 -7.25
CA THR A 96 0.64 9.62 -7.91
C THR A 96 0.30 8.69 -9.08
N LYS A 97 -0.97 8.70 -9.50
CA LYS A 97 -1.45 7.92 -10.65
C LYS A 97 -0.56 8.15 -11.89
N ASP A 98 -0.15 9.39 -12.15
CA ASP A 98 0.72 9.72 -13.27
C ASP A 98 2.13 9.14 -13.15
N GLN A 99 2.72 9.15 -11.95
CA GLN A 99 4.04 8.55 -11.71
C GLN A 99 4.01 7.03 -11.91
N ARG A 100 2.97 6.36 -11.40
CA ARG A 100 2.72 4.94 -11.64
C ARG A 100 2.58 4.60 -13.13
N GLN A 101 1.87 5.43 -13.88
CA GLN A 101 1.68 5.25 -15.32
C GLN A 101 2.99 5.50 -16.10
N GLN A 102 3.79 6.50 -15.71
CA GLN A 102 5.10 6.75 -16.31
C GLN A 102 6.07 5.60 -16.06
N PHE A 103 6.14 5.10 -14.82
CA PHE A 103 6.96 3.96 -14.48
C PHE A 103 6.53 2.69 -15.22
N GLY A 104 5.21 2.43 -15.30
CA GLY A 104 4.69 1.30 -16.07
C GLY A 104 5.10 1.31 -17.54
N ARG A 105 5.02 2.49 -18.19
CA ARG A 105 5.51 2.67 -19.56
C ARG A 105 7.02 2.44 -19.68
N LEU A 106 7.80 2.93 -18.72
CA LEU A 106 9.24 2.70 -18.69
C LEU A 106 9.57 1.20 -18.58
N CYS A 107 8.90 0.47 -17.69
CA CYS A 107 9.05 -0.97 -17.55
C CYS A 107 8.72 -1.72 -18.85
N HIS A 108 7.64 -1.35 -19.55
CA HIS A 108 7.31 -1.94 -20.84
C HIS A 108 8.34 -1.63 -21.92
N SER A 109 8.93 -0.43 -21.94
CA SER A 109 10.07 -0.13 -22.82
C SER A 109 11.26 -1.04 -22.56
N PHE A 110 11.59 -1.29 -21.29
CA PHE A 110 12.65 -2.25 -20.93
C PHE A 110 12.31 -3.68 -21.34
N THR A 111 11.04 -4.10 -21.27
CA THR A 111 10.60 -5.40 -21.80
C THR A 111 10.89 -5.51 -23.30
N VAL A 112 10.54 -4.47 -24.08
CA VAL A 112 10.78 -4.45 -25.54
C VAL A 112 12.26 -4.48 -25.85
N VAL A 113 13.07 -3.65 -25.18
CA VAL A 113 14.53 -3.62 -25.38
C VAL A 113 15.16 -4.98 -25.02
N SER A 114 14.70 -5.61 -23.95
CA SER A 114 15.21 -6.93 -23.53
C SER A 114 14.86 -8.03 -24.53
N LEU A 115 13.64 -8.01 -25.11
CA LEU A 115 13.24 -8.92 -26.19
C LEU A 115 14.10 -8.74 -27.44
N VAL A 116 14.35 -7.49 -27.84
CA VAL A 116 15.22 -7.19 -28.99
C VAL A 116 16.65 -7.67 -28.71
N GLY A 117 17.16 -7.46 -27.50
CA GLY A 117 18.46 -7.97 -27.07
C GLY A 117 18.57 -9.50 -27.18
N ALA A 118 17.56 -10.21 -26.66
CA ALA A 118 17.51 -11.67 -26.69
C ALA A 118 17.49 -12.20 -28.13
N ALA A 119 16.62 -11.63 -28.98
CA ALA A 119 16.58 -11.95 -30.41
C ALA A 119 17.93 -11.67 -31.10
N GLY A 120 18.65 -10.62 -30.68
CA GLY A 120 19.98 -10.27 -31.18
C GLY A 120 21.04 -11.32 -30.83
N ILE A 121 21.09 -11.80 -29.59
CA ILE A 121 22.00 -12.88 -29.18
C ILE A 121 21.64 -14.16 -29.93
N LEU A 122 20.37 -14.54 -29.96
CA LEU A 122 19.88 -15.74 -30.62
C LEU A 122 20.19 -15.75 -32.13
N HIS A 123 20.14 -14.58 -32.78
CA HIS A 123 20.50 -14.46 -34.20
C HIS A 123 22.01 -14.43 -34.46
N SER A 124 22.81 -13.86 -33.55
CA SER A 124 24.25 -13.67 -33.75
C SER A 124 25.12 -14.84 -33.28
N ALA A 125 24.62 -15.63 -32.32
CA ALA A 125 25.35 -16.74 -31.73
C ALA A 125 25.54 -17.88 -32.74
N LYS A 126 26.79 -18.13 -33.15
CA LYS A 126 27.17 -19.29 -33.98
C LYS A 126 27.51 -20.52 -33.15
N THR A 127 27.92 -20.31 -31.90
CA THR A 127 28.26 -21.33 -30.91
C THR A 127 27.87 -20.80 -29.55
N TRP A 128 27.17 -21.59 -28.72
CA TRP A 128 26.70 -21.15 -27.41
C TRP A 128 27.79 -21.28 -26.35
N THR A 129 28.34 -20.15 -25.93
CA THR A 129 29.23 -20.06 -24.77
C THR A 129 28.43 -19.92 -23.47
N ALA A 130 29.05 -20.22 -22.32
CA ALA A 130 28.41 -20.06 -21.02
C ALA A 130 27.99 -18.58 -20.75
N SER A 131 28.77 -17.61 -21.24
CA SER A 131 28.45 -16.18 -21.13
C SER A 131 27.25 -15.77 -21.97
N GLU A 132 27.08 -16.32 -23.17
CA GLU A 132 25.91 -16.05 -24.02
C GLU A 132 24.66 -16.68 -23.42
N LEU A 133 24.76 -17.91 -22.90
CA LEU A 133 23.64 -18.55 -22.20
C LEU A 133 23.20 -17.75 -20.97
N LEU A 134 24.15 -17.26 -20.17
CA LEU A 134 23.84 -16.43 -19.00
C LEU A 134 23.21 -15.09 -19.42
N SER A 135 23.72 -14.45 -20.47
CA SER A 135 23.17 -13.18 -20.98
C SER A 135 21.76 -13.35 -21.53
N GLU A 136 21.52 -14.42 -22.31
CA GLU A 136 20.20 -14.78 -22.83
C GLU A 136 19.21 -15.03 -21.68
N ALA A 137 19.61 -15.84 -20.69
CA ALA A 137 18.80 -16.10 -19.51
C ALA A 137 18.48 -14.81 -18.72
N ALA A 138 19.46 -13.91 -18.57
CA ALA A 138 19.26 -12.63 -17.91
C ALA A 138 18.28 -11.72 -18.67
N LEU A 139 18.33 -11.72 -20.01
CA LEU A 139 17.39 -10.95 -20.83
C LEU A 139 15.97 -11.50 -20.75
N ILE A 140 15.80 -12.83 -20.79
CA ILE A 140 14.50 -13.48 -20.60
C ILE A 140 13.95 -13.16 -19.21
N PHE A 141 14.79 -13.24 -18.17
CA PHE A 141 14.40 -12.88 -16.82
C PHE A 141 13.98 -11.40 -16.73
N ALA A 142 14.74 -10.49 -17.34
CA ALA A 142 14.41 -9.07 -17.39
C ALA A 142 13.05 -8.84 -18.08
N VAL A 143 12.77 -9.52 -19.20
CA VAL A 143 11.47 -9.46 -19.89
C VAL A 143 10.33 -9.78 -18.93
N VAL A 144 10.42 -10.90 -18.21
CA VAL A 144 9.37 -11.35 -17.27
C VAL A 144 9.19 -10.34 -16.14
N VAL A 145 10.28 -9.94 -15.49
CA VAL A 145 10.23 -9.04 -14.34
C VAL A 145 9.68 -7.68 -14.73
N THR A 146 10.22 -7.04 -15.77
CA THR A 146 9.77 -5.70 -16.15
C THR A 146 8.35 -5.70 -16.70
N PHE A 147 7.93 -6.78 -17.38
CA PHE A 147 6.55 -6.91 -17.83
C PHE A 147 5.56 -6.99 -16.66
N LEU A 148 5.84 -7.85 -15.67
CA LEU A 148 5.00 -8.00 -14.48
C LEU A 148 4.97 -6.72 -13.64
N LEU A 149 6.11 -6.06 -13.46
CA LEU A 149 6.19 -4.79 -12.74
C LEU A 149 5.42 -3.67 -13.46
N GLY A 150 5.53 -3.59 -14.79
CA GLY A 150 4.80 -2.61 -15.59
C GLY A 150 3.29 -2.78 -15.47
N MET A 151 2.83 -4.03 -15.59
CA MET A 151 1.42 -4.39 -15.44
C MET A 151 0.90 -4.08 -14.03
N ASN A 152 1.65 -4.44 -12.99
CA ASN A 152 1.26 -4.15 -11.60
C ASN A 152 1.22 -2.65 -11.31
N SER A 153 2.14 -1.86 -11.86
CA SER A 153 2.18 -0.40 -11.67
C SER A 153 0.97 0.30 -12.30
N MET A 154 0.53 -0.18 -13.46
CA MET A 154 -0.58 0.43 -14.22
C MET A 154 -1.96 -0.06 -13.78
N ASN A 155 -2.06 -1.15 -13.00
CA ASN A 155 -3.31 -1.63 -12.43
C ASN A 155 -3.69 -0.81 -11.18
N GLY A 156 -4.95 -0.37 -11.12
CA GLY A 156 -5.52 0.40 -10.00
C GLY A 156 -5.82 1.85 -10.39
N ASP A 157 -6.94 2.39 -9.91
CA ASP A 157 -7.15 3.84 -9.83
C ASP A 157 -6.48 4.36 -8.56
#